data_AF-A0AAN0P7Q7-F1
#
_entry.id   AF-A0AAN0P7Q7-F1
#
_cell.length_a   1.000
_cell.length_b   1.000
_cell.length_c   1.000
_cell.angle_alpha   90.00
_cell.angle_beta   90.00
_cell.angle_gamma   90.00
#
_symmetry.space_group_name_H-M   'P 1'
#
loop_
_entity.id
_entity.type
_entity.pdbx_description
1 polymer ?
#
loop_
_entity_poly.entity_id
_entity_poly.type
_entity_poly.pdbx_seq_one_letter_code
_entity_poly.pdbx_strand_id
1 'polypeptide(L)'
;MLILDQFKQAALTEKIATLTSTVILIGISYKLGYYFTRLLDSLWIIQFFNVFDLAYSALKLVIIYFLILIFHDKVFVEGSGERNILKFGLGLIAICLYYIYEMITEGYAYSFFFAVGLFLGIFFTFTLYNSKPFVKYIAIVFLIIVIPFLQGISDIQKNIHRADLPRVSIKDSSAKEDWRFLDKANDKLILLNQNNPKEIKIVGMDEVKKFTNSSDNKINGTIKN
;
A
#
# COMPACT_ATOMS: atom_id res chain seq x y z
N MET A 1 30.11 -11.67 -2.20
CA MET A 1 29.82 -11.69 -3.64
C MET A 1 28.85 -12.83 -3.87
N LEU A 2 27.55 -12.62 -4.07
CA LEU A 2 26.62 -13.77 -4.18
C LEU A 2 25.31 -13.46 -4.95
N ILE A 3 24.43 -12.55 -4.51
CA ILE A 3 23.05 -12.48 -5.08
C ILE A 3 22.98 -11.75 -6.42
N LEU A 4 23.65 -10.61 -6.57
CA LEU A 4 23.61 -9.83 -7.82
C LEU A 4 24.28 -10.59 -8.97
N ASP A 5 25.38 -11.29 -8.69
CA ASP A 5 26.12 -12.05 -9.70
C ASP A 5 25.35 -13.32 -10.08
N GLN A 6 24.75 -14.01 -9.11
CA GLN A 6 23.80 -15.11 -9.38
C GLN A 6 22.61 -14.63 -10.19
N PHE A 7 22.01 -13.50 -9.83
CA PHE A 7 20.89 -12.94 -10.58
C PHE A 7 21.30 -12.53 -11.99
N LYS A 8 22.49 -11.94 -12.20
CA LYS A 8 23.00 -11.61 -13.54
C LYS A 8 23.21 -12.86 -14.39
N GLN A 9 23.75 -13.92 -13.80
CA GLN A 9 24.05 -15.19 -14.47
C GLN A 9 22.83 -16.09 -14.65
N ALA A 10 21.75 -15.86 -13.90
CA ALA A 10 20.51 -16.61 -13.98
C ALA A 10 19.85 -16.52 -15.36
N ALA A 11 19.16 -17.60 -15.73
CA ALA A 11 18.40 -17.65 -16.98
C ALA A 11 17.27 -16.61 -16.98
N LEU A 12 16.85 -16.16 -18.17
CA LEU A 12 15.75 -15.19 -18.29
C LEU A 12 14.47 -15.70 -17.59
N THR A 13 14.18 -17.00 -17.72
CA THR A 13 13.05 -17.65 -17.06
C THR A 13 13.10 -17.54 -15.54
N GLU A 14 14.27 -17.71 -14.93
CA GLU A 14 14.46 -17.59 -13.48
C GLU A 14 14.31 -16.15 -12.99
N LYS A 15 14.80 -15.19 -13.78
CA LYS A 15 14.63 -13.75 -13.52
C LYS A 15 13.15 -13.36 -13.53
N ILE A 16 12.42 -13.80 -14.54
CA ILE A 16 10.98 -13.56 -14.67
C ILE A 16 10.24 -14.21 -13.50
N ALA A 17 10.51 -15.48 -13.19
CA ALA A 17 9.86 -16.18 -12.08
C ALA A 17 10.10 -15.50 -10.72
N THR A 18 11.33 -15.04 -10.47
CA THR A 18 11.69 -14.31 -9.25
C THR A 18 10.94 -12.99 -9.15
N LEU A 19 10.87 -12.24 -10.25
CA LEU A 19 10.14 -10.98 -10.31
C LEU A 19 8.64 -11.19 -10.06
N THR A 20 8.02 -12.13 -10.77
CA THR A 20 6.60 -12.45 -10.62
C THR A 20 6.27 -12.88 -9.19
N SER A 21 7.08 -13.76 -8.60
CA SER A 21 6.89 -14.22 -7.22
C SER A 21 6.99 -13.07 -6.22
N THR A 22 7.94 -12.16 -6.43
CA THR A 22 8.12 -10.97 -5.59
C THR A 22 6.91 -10.04 -5.67
N VAL A 23 6.41 -9.79 -6.88
CA VAL A 23 5.21 -8.95 -7.12
C VAL A 23 3.99 -9.56 -6.42
N ILE A 24 3.80 -10.87 -6.51
CA ILE A 24 2.70 -11.57 -5.85
C ILE A 24 2.82 -11.46 -4.32
N LEU A 25 4.02 -11.66 -3.76
CA LEU A 25 4.26 -11.54 -2.31
C LEU A 25 3.98 -10.12 -1.80
N ILE A 26 4.38 -9.09 -2.55
CA ILE A 26 4.05 -7.70 -2.26
C ILE A 26 2.53 -7.51 -2.25
N GLY A 27 1.83 -8.03 -3.26
CA GLY A 27 0.38 -7.94 -3.39
C GLY A 27 -0.37 -8.60 -2.24
N ILE A 28 0.04 -9.81 -1.86
CA ILE A 28 -0.54 -10.54 -0.72
C ILE A 28 -0.28 -9.77 0.58
N SER A 29 0.96 -9.31 0.79
CA SER A 29 1.33 -8.59 2.01
C SER A 29 0.56 -7.28 2.14
N TYR A 30 0.35 -6.57 1.03
CA TYR A 30 -0.51 -5.39 0.96
C TYR A 30 -1.96 -5.71 1.35
N LYS A 31 -2.58 -6.73 0.73
CA LYS A 31 -3.96 -7.13 1.04
C LYS A 31 -4.10 -7.60 2.48
N LEU A 32 -3.14 -8.34 3.01
CA LEU A 32 -3.11 -8.69 4.44
C LEU A 32 -3.16 -7.43 5.30
N GLY A 33 -2.28 -6.45 5.06
CA GLY A 33 -2.31 -5.19 5.80
C GLY A 33 -3.64 -4.44 5.69
N TYR A 34 -4.22 -4.42 4.48
CA TYR A 34 -5.48 -3.74 4.19
C TYR A 34 -6.66 -4.35 4.96
N TYR A 35 -6.80 -5.68 4.95
CA TYR A 35 -7.94 -6.38 5.53
C TYR A 35 -7.74 -6.84 6.99
N PHE A 36 -6.51 -6.82 7.52
CA PHE A 36 -6.18 -7.21 8.90
C PHE A 36 -6.42 -6.10 9.94
N THR A 37 -6.91 -4.94 9.54
CA THR A 37 -7.16 -3.86 10.50
C THR A 37 -8.34 -4.21 11.42
N ARG A 38 -8.26 -3.78 12.69
CA ARG A 38 -9.37 -3.91 13.67
C ARG A 38 -10.70 -3.32 13.19
N LEU A 39 -10.64 -2.44 12.18
CA LEU A 39 -11.79 -1.79 11.56
C LEU A 39 -12.59 -2.75 10.68
N LEU A 40 -11.91 -3.59 9.88
CA LEU A 40 -12.55 -4.53 8.94
C LEU A 40 -12.64 -5.95 9.48
N ASP A 41 -11.57 -6.44 10.14
CA ASP A 41 -11.44 -7.81 10.65
C ASP A 41 -11.93 -8.89 9.66
N SER A 42 -11.52 -8.75 8.39
CA SER A 42 -12.10 -9.52 7.27
C SER A 42 -11.04 -10.18 6.39
N LEU A 43 -10.06 -10.82 7.06
CA LEU A 43 -9.00 -11.58 6.40
C LEU A 43 -9.51 -12.67 5.44
N TRP A 44 -10.69 -13.22 5.70
CA TRP A 44 -11.31 -14.25 4.88
C TRP A 44 -11.54 -13.81 3.42
N ILE A 45 -11.56 -12.51 3.14
CA ILE A 45 -11.76 -11.97 1.79
C ILE A 45 -10.56 -12.24 0.87
N ILE A 46 -9.38 -12.49 1.44
CA ILE A 46 -8.15 -12.70 0.68
C ILE A 46 -8.28 -13.86 -0.30
N GLN A 47 -9.10 -14.87 0.02
CA GLN A 47 -9.34 -16.05 -0.83
C GLN A 47 -10.05 -15.75 -2.16
N PHE A 48 -10.66 -14.57 -2.32
CA PHE A 48 -11.37 -14.20 -3.54
C PHE A 48 -10.49 -13.49 -4.57
N PHE A 49 -9.30 -13.03 -4.18
CA PHE A 49 -8.39 -12.37 -5.10
C PHE A 49 -7.65 -13.38 -5.96
N ASN A 50 -7.65 -13.14 -7.27
CA ASN A 50 -6.81 -13.89 -8.18
C ASN A 50 -5.38 -13.32 -8.21
N VAL A 51 -4.47 -14.01 -8.90
CA VAL A 51 -3.07 -13.59 -9.02
C VAL A 51 -2.93 -12.21 -9.69
N PHE A 52 -3.79 -11.89 -10.65
CA PHE A 52 -3.76 -10.59 -11.34
C PHE A 52 -4.19 -9.45 -10.42
N ASP A 53 -5.21 -9.65 -9.58
CA ASP A 53 -5.68 -8.67 -8.61
C ASP A 53 -4.57 -8.37 -7.58
N LEU A 54 -3.86 -9.40 -7.14
CA LEU A 54 -2.71 -9.27 -6.25
C LEU A 54 -1.56 -8.50 -6.91
N ALA A 55 -1.23 -8.84 -8.15
CA ALA A 55 -0.18 -8.14 -8.91
C ALA A 55 -0.55 -6.67 -9.17
N TYR A 56 -1.80 -6.38 -9.50
CA TYR A 56 -2.29 -5.02 -9.69
C TYR A 56 -2.17 -4.20 -8.40
N SER A 57 -2.52 -4.80 -7.26
CA SER A 57 -2.40 -4.16 -5.95
C SER A 57 -0.96 -3.84 -5.56
N ALA A 58 0.01 -4.62 -6.06
CA ALA A 58 1.43 -4.36 -5.89
C ALA A 58 1.99 -3.27 -6.80
N LEU A 59 1.32 -2.94 -7.92
CA LEU A 59 1.87 -2.10 -8.98
C LEU A 59 2.30 -0.70 -8.47
N LYS A 60 1.46 -0.06 -7.66
CA LYS A 60 1.77 1.24 -7.04
C LYS A 60 3.06 1.17 -6.21
N LEU A 61 3.21 0.13 -5.40
CA LEU A 61 4.41 -0.12 -4.57
C LEU A 61 5.65 -0.35 -5.43
N VAL A 62 5.52 -1.16 -6.47
CA VAL A 62 6.64 -1.45 -7.39
C VAL A 62 7.11 -0.18 -8.10
N ILE A 63 6.19 0.67 -8.55
CA ILE A 63 6.52 1.97 -9.14
C ILE A 63 7.23 2.87 -8.13
N ILE A 64 6.72 2.95 -6.90
CA ILE A 64 7.35 3.72 -5.82
C ILE A 64 8.76 3.21 -5.54
N TYR A 65 8.96 1.89 -5.45
CA TYR A 65 10.28 1.29 -5.26
C TYR A 65 11.22 1.68 -6.40
N PHE A 66 10.77 1.59 -7.64
CA PHE A 66 11.56 1.99 -8.81
C PHE A 66 11.95 3.47 -8.79
N LEU A 67 11.03 4.38 -8.44
CA LEU A 67 11.33 5.81 -8.33
C LEU A 67 12.34 6.10 -7.23
N ILE A 68 12.21 5.45 -6.07
CA ILE A 68 13.15 5.67 -4.97
C ILE A 68 14.51 5.09 -5.31
N LEU A 69 14.60 3.98 -6.05
CA LEU A 69 15.86 3.46 -6.55
C LEU A 69 16.59 4.48 -7.41
N ILE A 70 15.90 5.11 -8.36
CA ILE A 70 16.46 6.16 -9.23
C ILE A 70 16.92 7.36 -8.39
N PHE A 71 16.08 7.81 -7.46
CA PHE A 71 16.40 8.94 -6.60
C PHE A 71 17.61 8.64 -5.71
N HIS A 72 17.67 7.43 -5.15
CA HIS A 72 18.76 7.00 -4.30
C HIS A 72 20.10 7.01 -5.07
N ASP A 73 20.12 6.45 -6.27
CA ASP A 73 21.32 6.41 -7.12
C ASP A 73 21.86 7.82 -7.39
N LYS A 74 20.98 8.74 -7.82
CA LYS A 74 21.35 10.14 -8.11
C LYS A 74 21.78 10.96 -6.90
N VAL A 75 21.17 10.75 -5.73
CA VAL A 75 21.35 11.63 -4.56
C VAL A 75 22.41 11.12 -3.59
N PHE A 76 22.54 9.79 -3.49
CA PHE A 76 23.38 9.13 -2.48
C PHE A 76 24.58 8.37 -3.06
N VAL A 77 24.54 7.96 -4.32
CA VAL A 77 25.63 7.16 -4.94
C VAL A 77 26.50 8.01 -5.87
N GLU A 78 25.90 8.91 -6.65
CA GLU A 78 26.65 9.81 -7.54
C GLU A 78 27.54 10.79 -6.74
N GLY A 79 28.86 10.61 -6.84
CA GLY A 79 29.87 11.58 -6.38
C GLY A 79 30.47 11.35 -4.99
N SER A 80 29.99 10.41 -4.18
CA SER A 80 30.59 10.10 -2.87
C SER A 80 30.76 8.60 -2.69
N GLY A 81 31.99 8.10 -2.81
CA GLY A 81 32.36 6.74 -2.41
C GLY A 81 32.16 6.47 -0.90
N GLU A 82 31.80 7.50 -0.13
CA GLU A 82 31.45 7.38 1.29
C GLU A 82 29.94 7.46 1.51
N ARG A 83 29.45 6.45 2.23
CA ARG A 83 28.08 6.35 2.74
C ARG A 83 27.75 7.57 3.59
N ASN A 84 27.07 8.54 3.01
CA ASN A 84 26.82 9.81 3.68
C ASN A 84 25.63 9.67 4.66
N ILE A 85 25.89 9.06 5.82
CA ILE A 85 24.93 8.83 6.92
C ILE A 85 24.23 10.14 7.32
N LEU A 86 24.92 11.28 7.15
CA LEU A 86 24.39 12.60 7.44
C LEU A 86 23.25 12.98 6.48
N LYS A 87 23.37 12.73 5.17
CA LYS A 87 22.28 12.94 4.20
C LYS A 87 21.08 12.05 4.52
N PHE A 88 21.32 10.82 4.98
CA PHE A 88 20.26 9.91 5.41
C PHE A 88 19.54 10.43 6.66
N GLY A 89 20.29 10.86 7.68
CA GLY A 89 19.73 11.45 8.89
C GLY A 89 18.87 12.68 8.58
N LEU A 90 19.34 13.56 7.70
CA LEU A 90 18.58 14.72 7.24
C LEU A 90 17.29 14.32 6.50
N GLY A 91 17.33 13.29 5.65
CA GLY A 91 16.13 12.76 4.99
C GLY A 91 15.11 12.19 5.97
N LEU A 92 15.56 11.44 6.99
CA LEU A 92 14.68 10.92 8.05
C LEU A 92 14.04 12.07 8.83
N ILE A 93 14.83 13.09 9.20
CA ILE A 93 14.35 14.28 9.91
C ILE A 93 13.29 14.99 9.06
N ALA A 94 13.51 15.17 7.76
CA ALA A 94 12.55 15.79 6.87
C ALA A 94 11.21 15.03 6.80
N ILE A 95 11.26 13.69 6.73
CA ILE A 95 10.07 12.84 6.78
C ILE A 95 9.35 13.02 8.13
N CYS A 96 10.08 12.98 9.24
CA CYS A 96 9.50 13.18 10.56
C CYS A 96 8.82 14.56 10.70
N LEU A 97 9.47 15.63 10.23
CA LEU A 97 8.91 16.98 10.27
C LEU A 97 7.64 17.11 9.42
N TYR A 98 7.61 16.50 8.22
CA TYR A 98 6.42 16.48 7.37
C TYR A 98 5.23 15.82 8.07
N TYR A 99 5.44 14.68 8.73
CA TYR A 99 4.35 13.98 9.41
C TYR A 99 3.96 14.62 10.75
N ILE A 100 4.87 15.31 11.44
CA ILE A 100 4.51 16.18 12.57
C ILE A 100 3.56 17.28 12.08
N TYR A 101 3.85 17.90 10.94
CA TYR A 101 2.96 18.88 10.32
C TYR A 101 1.59 18.28 9.94
N GLU A 102 1.55 17.08 9.35
CA GLU A 102 0.29 16.38 9.05
C GLU A 102 -0.51 16.06 10.33
N MET A 103 0.14 15.60 11.41
CA MET A 103 -0.53 15.38 12.70
C MET A 103 -1.12 16.67 13.27
N ILE A 104 -0.44 17.81 13.13
CA ILE A 104 -0.94 19.11 13.63
C ILE A 104 -2.13 19.60 12.80
N THR A 105 -2.11 19.39 11.48
CA THR A 105 -3.11 19.93 10.56
C THR A 105 -4.32 19.03 10.36
N GLU A 106 -4.11 17.72 10.26
CA GLU A 106 -5.16 16.73 9.99
C GLU A 106 -5.50 15.87 11.22
N GLY A 107 -4.75 15.97 12.32
CA GLY A 107 -4.97 15.22 13.56
C GLY A 107 -4.49 13.76 13.53
N TYR A 108 -4.11 13.24 12.36
CA TYR A 108 -3.65 11.86 12.17
C TYR A 108 -2.58 11.78 11.08
N ALA A 109 -1.58 10.90 11.27
CA ALA A 109 -0.52 10.66 10.30
C ALA A 109 -0.60 9.23 9.74
N TYR A 110 -1.59 8.99 8.88
CA TYR A 110 -1.93 7.64 8.39
C TYR A 110 -0.78 6.93 7.70
N SER A 111 0.13 7.67 7.05
CA SER A 111 1.22 7.11 6.24
C SER A 111 2.61 7.20 6.89
N PHE A 112 2.71 7.66 8.14
CA PHE A 112 3.99 7.84 8.84
C PHE A 112 4.80 6.55 8.93
N PHE A 113 4.22 5.49 9.48
CA PHE A 113 4.91 4.21 9.66
C PHE A 113 5.32 3.58 8.32
N PHE A 114 4.50 3.76 7.28
CA PHE A 114 4.84 3.33 5.93
C PHE A 114 6.05 4.11 5.40
N ALA A 115 6.04 5.44 5.46
CA ALA A 115 7.12 6.28 4.95
C ALA A 115 8.44 6.07 5.70
N VAL A 116 8.40 5.97 7.03
CA VAL A 116 9.58 5.67 7.85
C VAL A 116 10.10 4.28 7.55
N GLY A 117 9.22 3.27 7.49
CA GLY A 117 9.60 1.92 7.15
C GLY A 117 10.25 1.85 5.76
N LEU A 118 9.66 2.50 4.77
CA LEU A 118 10.15 2.54 3.40
C LEU A 118 11.55 3.16 3.33
N PHE A 119 11.73 4.30 4.00
CA PHE A 119 13.01 5.00 4.04
C PHE A 119 14.10 4.18 4.75
N LEU A 120 13.76 3.52 5.86
CA LEU A 120 14.66 2.60 6.56
C LEU A 120 14.99 1.37 5.71
N GLY A 121 13.99 0.72 5.11
CA GLY A 121 14.19 -0.49 4.30
C GLY A 121 15.10 -0.24 3.10
N ILE A 122 14.97 0.91 2.45
CA ILE A 122 15.81 1.31 1.33
C ILE A 122 17.22 1.64 1.83
N PHE A 123 17.35 2.43 2.89
CA PHE A 123 18.67 2.72 3.47
C PHE A 123 19.41 1.45 3.89
N PHE A 124 18.76 0.52 4.58
CA PHE A 124 19.39 -0.74 4.99
C PHE A 124 19.76 -1.61 3.78
N THR A 125 18.93 -1.64 2.73
CA THR A 125 19.23 -2.43 1.52
C THR A 125 20.46 -1.90 0.77
N PHE A 126 20.59 -0.58 0.64
CA PHE A 126 21.66 0.05 -0.15
C PHE A 126 22.91 0.40 0.67
N THR A 127 22.74 0.94 1.87
CA THR A 127 23.85 1.37 2.72
C THR A 127 24.54 0.19 3.38
N LEU A 128 23.86 -0.93 3.62
CA LEU A 128 24.48 -2.13 4.17
C LEU A 128 24.84 -3.19 3.11
N TYR A 129 25.04 -2.76 1.86
CA TYR A 129 25.47 -3.63 0.77
C TYR A 129 26.81 -4.35 1.04
N ASN A 130 27.71 -3.81 1.88
CA ASN A 130 28.93 -4.52 2.34
C ASN A 130 28.81 -5.18 3.72
N SER A 131 27.62 -5.22 4.29
CA SER A 131 27.39 -5.80 5.62
C SER A 131 27.15 -7.32 5.54
N LYS A 132 27.08 -7.96 6.72
CA LYS A 132 26.83 -9.40 6.86
C LYS A 132 25.61 -9.84 6.01
N PRO A 133 25.67 -10.98 5.30
CA PRO A 133 24.59 -11.46 4.43
C PRO A 133 23.21 -11.49 5.09
N PHE A 134 23.15 -11.84 6.38
CA PHE A 134 21.93 -11.86 7.18
C PHE A 134 21.15 -10.52 7.16
N VAL A 135 21.86 -9.40 7.25
CA VAL A 135 21.24 -8.06 7.29
C VAL A 135 20.57 -7.73 5.95
N LYS A 136 21.13 -8.22 4.84
CA LYS A 136 20.56 -8.04 3.50
C LYS A 136 19.25 -8.81 3.34
N TYR A 137 19.21 -10.06 3.82
CA TYR A 137 17.98 -10.86 3.80
C TYR A 137 16.87 -10.21 4.61
N ILE A 138 17.19 -9.71 5.81
CA ILE A 138 16.20 -8.98 6.62
C ILE A 138 15.68 -7.75 5.87
N ALA A 139 16.56 -6.94 5.26
CA ALA A 139 16.15 -5.74 4.54
C ALA A 139 15.24 -6.06 3.33
N ILE A 140 15.57 -7.09 2.57
CA ILE A 140 14.74 -7.57 1.45
C ILE A 140 13.38 -8.07 1.95
N VAL A 141 13.36 -8.88 3.00
CA VAL A 141 12.11 -9.37 3.61
C VAL A 141 11.26 -8.20 4.12
N PHE A 142 11.90 -7.20 4.73
CA PHE A 142 11.22 -5.99 5.21
C PHE A 142 10.56 -5.24 4.05
N LEU A 143 11.25 -5.07 2.92
CA LEU A 143 10.72 -4.41 1.71
C LEU A 143 9.61 -5.23 1.02
N ILE A 144 9.67 -6.55 1.03
CA ILE A 144 8.69 -7.39 0.33
C ILE A 144 7.44 -7.64 1.19
N ILE A 145 7.59 -7.71 2.52
CA ILE A 145 6.50 -8.10 3.42
C ILE A 145 6.04 -6.93 4.29
N VAL A 146 6.94 -6.33 5.07
CA VAL A 146 6.56 -5.35 6.09
C VAL A 146 6.08 -4.05 5.46
N ILE A 147 6.79 -3.52 4.46
CA ILE A 147 6.42 -2.25 3.82
C ILE A 147 5.07 -2.32 3.11
N PRO A 148 4.78 -3.33 2.27
CA PRO A 148 3.46 -3.45 1.65
C PRO A 148 2.36 -3.61 2.68
N PHE A 149 2.61 -4.38 3.75
CA PHE A 149 1.66 -4.55 4.84
C PHE A 149 1.33 -3.22 5.55
N LEU A 150 2.36 -2.42 5.90
CA LEU A 150 2.15 -1.10 6.50
C LEU A 150 1.42 -0.15 5.55
N GLN A 151 1.67 -0.25 4.24
CA GLN A 151 0.92 0.52 3.25
C GLN A 151 -0.55 0.11 3.23
N GLY A 152 -0.85 -1.19 3.26
CA GLY A 152 -2.22 -1.69 3.31
C GLY A 152 -3.00 -1.11 4.49
N ILE A 153 -2.39 -1.10 5.68
CA ILE A 153 -2.98 -0.49 6.88
C ILE A 153 -3.21 1.02 6.68
N SER A 154 -2.23 1.71 6.11
CA SER A 154 -2.30 3.15 5.86
C SER A 154 -3.45 3.52 4.91
N ASP A 155 -3.54 2.82 3.78
CA ASP A 155 -4.53 3.10 2.73
C ASP A 155 -5.96 2.88 3.26
N ILE A 156 -6.22 1.80 4.01
CA ILE A 156 -7.56 1.55 4.56
C ILE A 156 -7.96 2.57 5.63
N GLN A 157 -7.05 2.93 6.53
CA GLN A 157 -7.33 3.92 7.56
C GLN A 157 -7.69 5.27 6.93
N LYS A 158 -6.96 5.68 5.89
CA LYS A 158 -7.27 6.88 5.12
C LYS A 158 -8.63 6.80 4.43
N ASN A 159 -8.90 5.69 3.76
CA ASN A 159 -10.15 5.49 3.01
C ASN A 159 -11.40 5.50 3.91
N ILE A 160 -11.32 4.84 5.07
CA ILE A 160 -12.41 4.81 6.05
C ILE A 160 -12.58 6.20 6.70
N HIS A 161 -11.50 6.83 7.14
CA HIS A 161 -11.59 8.08 7.89
C HIS A 161 -12.03 9.26 7.03
N ARG A 162 -11.53 9.36 5.79
CA ARG A 162 -11.91 10.46 4.88
C ARG A 162 -13.26 10.25 4.20
N ALA A 163 -13.88 9.09 4.36
CA ALA A 163 -15.13 8.73 3.69
C ALA A 163 -15.04 8.95 2.16
N ASP A 164 -13.86 8.68 1.58
CA ASP A 164 -13.59 8.86 0.15
C ASP A 164 -14.11 7.68 -0.69
N LEU A 165 -14.58 6.62 -0.04
CA LEU A 165 -15.09 5.43 -0.74
C LEU A 165 -16.43 5.74 -1.46
N PRO A 166 -16.58 5.42 -2.76
CA PRO A 166 -17.80 5.64 -3.53
C PRO A 166 -18.98 4.87 -2.93
N ARG A 167 -20.18 5.47 -2.95
CA ARG A 167 -21.41 4.79 -2.53
C ARG A 167 -21.94 3.88 -3.64
N VAL A 168 -22.42 2.71 -3.26
CA VAL A 168 -22.98 1.70 -4.16
C VAL A 168 -24.41 1.40 -3.75
N SER A 169 -25.36 1.56 -4.67
CA SER A 169 -26.74 1.12 -4.48
C SER A 169 -26.93 -0.27 -5.08
N ILE A 170 -27.32 -1.24 -4.25
CA ILE A 170 -27.57 -2.63 -4.64
C ILE A 170 -29.08 -2.81 -4.91
N LYS A 171 -29.43 -3.73 -5.81
CA LYS A 171 -30.83 -3.93 -6.25
C LYS A 171 -31.84 -4.14 -5.09
N ASP A 172 -31.43 -4.81 -4.02
CA ASP A 172 -32.28 -5.20 -2.88
C ASP A 172 -31.92 -4.50 -1.55
N SER A 173 -31.15 -3.41 -1.60
CA SER A 173 -30.71 -2.70 -0.38
C SER A 173 -31.82 -1.84 0.21
N SER A 174 -32.01 -1.91 1.52
CA SER A 174 -32.89 -0.96 2.22
C SER A 174 -32.28 0.45 2.21
N ALA A 175 -33.12 1.49 2.23
CA ALA A 175 -32.68 2.90 2.19
C ALA A 175 -31.81 3.33 3.41
N LYS A 176 -31.63 2.45 4.41
CA LYS A 176 -30.83 2.69 5.62
C LYS A 176 -29.41 2.11 5.55
N GLU A 177 -29.10 1.32 4.52
CA GLU A 177 -27.78 0.70 4.35
C GLU A 177 -26.87 1.63 3.51
N ASP A 178 -25.73 2.04 4.08
CA ASP A 178 -24.72 2.85 3.39
C ASP A 178 -23.56 1.96 2.94
N TRP A 179 -23.76 1.26 1.83
CA TRP A 179 -22.73 0.42 1.21
C TRP A 179 -21.76 1.26 0.40
N ARG A 180 -20.47 1.08 0.68
CA ARG A 180 -19.38 1.76 0.00
C ARG A 180 -18.47 0.77 -0.70
N PHE A 181 -18.06 1.10 -1.91
CA PHE A 181 -17.13 0.30 -2.68
C PHE A 181 -15.77 0.29 -2.00
N LEU A 182 -15.32 -0.88 -1.57
CA LEU A 182 -14.04 -1.06 -0.92
C LEU A 182 -12.98 -1.50 -1.94
N ASP A 183 -13.29 -2.53 -2.72
CA ASP A 183 -12.33 -3.19 -3.60
C ASP A 183 -13.03 -4.09 -4.62
N LYS A 184 -12.29 -4.52 -5.65
CA LYS A 184 -12.74 -5.49 -6.65
C LYS A 184 -11.89 -6.75 -6.55
N ALA A 185 -12.55 -7.90 -6.51
CA ALA A 185 -11.92 -9.22 -6.55
C ALA A 185 -12.56 -10.03 -7.67
N ASN A 186 -11.80 -10.25 -8.75
CA ASN A 186 -12.32 -10.86 -9.99
C ASN A 186 -13.58 -10.13 -10.50
N ASP A 187 -14.69 -10.83 -10.77
CA ASP A 187 -15.97 -10.23 -11.21
C ASP A 187 -16.89 -9.79 -10.04
N LYS A 188 -16.36 -9.78 -8.81
CA LYS A 188 -17.10 -9.43 -7.60
C LYS A 188 -16.62 -8.11 -7.02
N LEU A 189 -17.55 -7.38 -6.43
CA LEU A 189 -17.26 -6.16 -5.68
C LEU A 189 -17.34 -6.45 -4.19
N ILE A 190 -16.37 -5.90 -3.46
CA ILE A 190 -16.31 -5.96 -2.01
C ILE A 190 -16.85 -4.62 -1.50
N LEU A 191 -17.91 -4.70 -0.71
CA LEU A 191 -18.64 -3.54 -0.19
C LEU A 191 -18.52 -3.47 1.33
N LEU A 192 -18.24 -2.28 1.82
CA LEU A 192 -18.15 -1.95 3.25
C LEU A 192 -19.43 -1.25 3.70
N ASN A 193 -20.02 -1.65 4.82
CA ASN A 193 -21.06 -0.85 5.45
C ASN A 193 -20.40 0.31 6.21
N GLN A 194 -20.69 1.57 5.84
CA GLN A 194 -20.10 2.72 6.54
C GLN A 194 -20.57 2.80 8.00
N ASN A 195 -21.80 2.38 8.29
CA ASN A 195 -22.35 2.43 9.64
C ASN A 195 -21.78 1.32 10.54
N ASN A 196 -21.28 0.24 9.95
CA ASN A 196 -20.59 -0.84 10.64
C ASN A 196 -19.43 -1.39 9.78
N PRO A 197 -18.22 -0.82 9.89
CA PRO A 197 -17.09 -1.19 9.03
C PRO A 197 -16.62 -2.66 9.13
N LYS A 198 -17.10 -3.43 10.10
CA LYS A 198 -16.84 -4.87 10.18
C LYS A 198 -17.74 -5.70 9.26
N GLU A 199 -18.85 -5.12 8.83
CA GLU A 199 -19.79 -5.79 7.95
C GLU A 199 -19.37 -5.57 6.49
N ILE A 200 -18.96 -6.67 5.86
CA ILE A 200 -18.51 -6.69 4.47
C ILE A 200 -19.42 -7.61 3.65
N LYS A 201 -19.85 -7.10 2.50
CA LYS A 201 -20.68 -7.83 1.54
C LYS A 201 -19.93 -7.99 0.23
N ILE A 202 -20.01 -9.19 -0.34
CA ILE A 202 -19.46 -9.48 -1.67
C ILE A 202 -20.64 -9.64 -2.63
N VAL A 203 -20.69 -8.81 -3.67
CA VAL A 203 -21.77 -8.82 -4.67
C VAL A 203 -21.21 -9.00 -6.07
N GLY A 204 -22.00 -9.63 -6.95
CA GLY A 204 -21.71 -9.64 -8.38
C GLY A 204 -21.80 -8.24 -8.98
N MET A 205 -21.01 -7.95 -10.01
CA MET A 205 -21.05 -6.65 -10.69
C MET A 205 -22.42 -6.38 -11.35
N ASP A 206 -23.17 -7.42 -11.67
CA ASP A 206 -24.54 -7.42 -12.20
C ASP A 206 -25.62 -7.04 -11.17
N GLU A 207 -25.31 -7.10 -9.88
CA GLU A 207 -26.21 -6.73 -8.77
C GLU A 207 -26.19 -5.22 -8.45
N VAL A 208 -25.27 -4.47 -9.06
CA VAL A 208 -25.09 -3.03 -8.81
C VAL A 208 -26.04 -2.21 -9.68
N LYS A 209 -26.81 -1.32 -9.05
CA LYS A 209 -27.66 -0.35 -9.76
C LYS A 209 -26.91 0.93 -10.14
N LYS A 210 -26.10 1.48 -9.23
CA LYS A 210 -25.43 2.79 -9.42
C LYS A 210 -24.23 2.98 -8.49
N PHE A 211 -23.18 3.60 -9.02
CA PHE A 211 -22.10 4.21 -8.24
C PHE A 211 -22.36 5.71 -8.10
N THR A 212 -22.18 6.25 -6.90
CA THR A 212 -22.25 7.70 -6.65
C THR A 212 -21.00 8.14 -5.92
N ASN A 213 -20.29 9.15 -6.45
CA ASN A 213 -19.07 9.64 -5.83
C ASN A 213 -19.40 10.40 -4.53
N SER A 214 -18.53 10.27 -3.53
CA SER A 214 -18.67 10.96 -2.23
C SER A 214 -18.70 12.49 -2.41
N SER A 215 -18.07 13.01 -3.47
CA SER A 215 -18.00 14.44 -3.81
C SER A 215 -19.31 15.05 -4.33
N ASP A 216 -20.24 14.25 -4.88
CA ASP A 216 -21.48 14.78 -5.47
C ASP A 216 -22.48 15.29 -4.41
N ASN A 217 -22.30 14.90 -3.15
CA ASN A 217 -23.11 15.39 -2.03
C ASN A 217 -22.68 16.77 -1.50
N LYS A 218 -21.49 17.29 -1.86
CA LYS A 218 -21.13 18.67 -1.51
C LYS A 218 -21.85 19.71 -2.37
N ILE A 219 -22.31 19.34 -3.57
CA ILE A 219 -22.97 20.26 -4.50
C ILE A 219 -24.49 20.35 -4.21
N ASN A 220 -25.09 19.28 -3.65
CA ASN A 220 -26.51 19.24 -3.32
C ASN A 220 -26.84 19.61 -1.86
N GLY A 221 -25.83 19.96 -1.05
CA GLY A 221 -26.01 20.57 0.26
C GLY A 221 -26.39 22.03 0.10
N THR A 222 -27.67 22.31 -0.11
CA THR A 222 -28.31 23.63 -0.07
C THR A 222 -27.59 24.60 0.85
N ILE A 223 -27.10 25.70 0.27
CA ILE A 223 -26.98 26.99 0.95
C ILE A 223 -28.38 27.30 1.50
N LYS A 224 -28.56 27.17 2.81
CA LYS A 224 -29.63 27.86 3.51
C LYS A 224 -29.02 29.13 4.08
N ASN A 225 -29.49 30.25 3.53
CA ASN A 225 -29.38 31.58 4.12
C ASN A 225 -29.88 31.58 5.57
#